data_AF-A0A8T9Q556-F1
#
_entry.id   AF-A0A8T9Q556-F1
#
_cell.length_a   1.000
_cell.length_b   1.000
_cell.length_c   1.000
_cell.angle_alpha   90.00
_cell.angle_beta   90.00
_cell.angle_gamma   90.00
#
_symmetry.space_group_name_H-M   'P 1'
#
loop_
_entity.id
_entity.type
_entity.pdbx_description
1 polymer ?
#
loop_
_entity_poly.entity_id
_entity_poly.type
_entity_poly.pdbx_seq_one_letter_code
_entity_poly.pdbx_strand_id
1 'polypeptide(L)'
;MKGPDFKRYSLRLNSGLTRGRFKFQENVQLTHLDVTLLNGAPFIDVLIMIPTIPVYDPANKGGFGSGSPTINTFATNPVGLRSCCAAPSRTTA
;
A
#
# COMPACT_ATOMS: atom_id res chain seq x y z
N MET A 1 5.81 11.81 -4.07
CA MET A 1 5.17 10.82 -3.18
C MET A 1 4.60 9.67 -3.99
N LYS A 2 4.67 8.43 -3.49
CA LYS A 2 4.08 7.26 -4.17
C LYS A 2 2.88 6.77 -3.37
N GLY A 3 1.71 6.76 -4.01
CA GLY A 3 0.44 6.29 -3.42
C GLY A 3 0.44 4.79 -3.17
N PRO A 4 -0.68 4.23 -2.68
CA PRO A 4 -0.87 2.78 -2.70
C PRO A 4 -0.75 2.27 -4.14
N ASP A 5 -0.09 1.12 -4.31
CA ASP A 5 0.20 0.54 -5.61
C ASP A 5 -0.06 -0.97 -5.55
N PHE A 6 -0.53 -1.53 -6.66
CA PHE A 6 -0.88 -2.93 -6.77
C PHE A 6 -0.43 -3.46 -8.12
N LYS A 7 0.45 -4.46 -8.10
CA LYS A 7 0.95 -5.13 -9.30
C LYS A 7 0.74 -6.63 -9.17
N ARG A 8 0.31 -7.24 -10.27
CA ARG A 8 0.07 -8.68 -10.36
C ARG A 8 0.73 -9.24 -11.60
N TYR A 9 1.57 -10.25 -11.41
CA TYR A 9 2.11 -11.08 -12.48
C TYR A 9 1.46 -12.45 -12.41
N SER A 10 1.06 -13.00 -13.55
CA SER A 10 0.41 -14.31 -13.60
C SER A 10 0.93 -15.12 -14.77
N LEU A 11 1.24 -16.38 -14.51
CA LEU A 11 1.65 -17.36 -15.50
C LEU A 11 0.73 -18.57 -15.39
N ARG A 12 0.22 -19.04 -16.53
CA ARG A 12 -0.61 -20.24 -16.61
C ARG A 12 -0.08 -21.15 -17.71
N LEU A 13 0.27 -22.37 -17.34
CA LEU A 13 0.74 -23.41 -18.25
C LEU A 13 -0.29 -24.55 -18.24
N ASN A 14 -0.69 -24.98 -19.44
CA ASN A 14 -1.56 -26.14 -19.61
C ASN A 14 -0.87 -27.05 -20.63
N SER A 15 -0.55 -28.27 -20.21
CA SER A 15 0.06 -29.28 -21.07
C SER A 15 -0.87 -30.48 -21.19
N GLY A 16 -0.80 -31.18 -22.31
CA GLY A 16 -1.65 -32.34 -22.56
C GLY A 16 -1.00 -33.28 -23.55
N LEU A 17 -0.95 -34.56 -23.21
CA LEU A 17 -0.45 -35.62 -24.07
C LEU A 17 -1.49 -36.73 -24.18
N THR A 18 -1.86 -37.04 -25.41
CA THR A 18 -2.82 -38.11 -25.72
C THR A 18 -2.11 -39.15 -26.56
N ARG A 19 -2.02 -40.39 -26.06
CA ARG A 19 -1.46 -41.53 -26.80
C ARG A 19 -2.41 -42.71 -26.72
N GLY A 20 -3.15 -42.95 -27.81
CA GLY A 20 -4.16 -44.02 -27.89
C GLY A 20 -5.29 -43.82 -26.89
N ARG A 21 -5.47 -44.78 -25.96
CA ARG A 21 -6.47 -44.72 -24.87
C ARG A 21 -6.01 -43.95 -23.64
N PHE A 22 -4.73 -43.56 -23.57
CA PHE A 22 -4.17 -42.84 -22.43
C PHE A 22 -4.12 -41.34 -22.69
N LYS A 23 -4.56 -40.57 -21.71
CA LYS A 23 -4.60 -39.11 -21.73
C LYS A 23 -3.99 -38.59 -20.44
N PHE A 24 -2.92 -37.81 -20.57
CA PHE A 24 -2.32 -37.04 -19.48
C PHE A 24 -2.58 -35.56 -19.72
N GLN A 25 -2.99 -34.86 -18.67
CA GLN A 25 -3.16 -33.42 -18.68
C GLN A 25 -2.51 -32.83 -17.44
N GLU A 26 -1.79 -31.73 -17.64
CA GLU A 26 -1.13 -30.98 -16.59
C GLU A 26 -1.59 -29.52 -16.65
N ASN A 27 -1.81 -28.94 -15.49
CA ASN A 27 -2.15 -27.53 -15.32
C ASN A 27 -1.28 -26.98 -14.19
N VAL A 28 -0.60 -25.86 -14.47
CA VAL A 28 0.17 -25.12 -13.47
C VAL A 28 -0.19 -23.64 -13.57
N GLN A 29 -0.40 -23.00 -12.42
CA GLN A 29 -0.69 -21.58 -12.34
C GLN A 29 0.15 -20.93 -11.24
N LEU A 30 0.90 -19.90 -11.61
CA LEU A 30 1.72 -19.11 -10.70
C LEU A 30 1.20 -17.67 -10.71
N THR A 31 1.13 -17.04 -9.54
CA THR A 31 0.70 -15.65 -9.41
C THR A 31 1.56 -14.95 -8.39
N HIS A 32 2.21 -13.87 -8.81
CA HIS A 32 2.99 -13.02 -7.94
C HIS A 32 2.26 -11.70 -7.72
N LEU A 33 2.09 -11.30 -6.46
CA LEU A 33 1.47 -10.05 -6.06
C LEU A 33 2.51 -9.14 -5.41
N ASP A 34 2.59 -7.89 -5.86
CA ASP A 34 3.39 -6.84 -5.24
C ASP A 34 2.44 -5.70 -4.85
N VAL A 35 2.22 -5.55 -3.54
CA VAL A 35 1.21 -4.64 -2.98
C VAL A 35 1.85 -3.66 -2.01
N THR A 36 1.66 -2.37 -2.27
CA THR A 36 2.01 -1.28 -1.34
C THR A 36 0.75 -0.79 -0.64
N LEU A 37 0.60 -1.13 0.65
CA LEU A 37 -0.57 -0.75 1.45
C LEU A 37 -0.55 0.74 1.86
N LEU A 38 -1.63 1.22 2.46
CA LEU A 38 -1.67 2.50 3.18
C LEU A 38 -1.12 2.32 4.62
N ASN A 39 -0.57 3.38 5.20
CA ASN A 39 -0.17 3.39 6.60
C ASN A 39 -1.23 4.08 7.45
N GLY A 40 -1.53 3.52 8.62
CA GLY A 40 -2.48 4.11 9.56
C GLY A 40 -3.90 4.20 9.00
N ALA A 41 -4.62 5.26 9.36
CA ALA A 41 -6.02 5.48 9.00
C ALA A 41 -6.20 6.80 8.22
N PRO A 42 -5.56 6.94 7.03
CA PRO A 42 -5.40 8.24 6.37
C PRO A 42 -6.73 8.89 6.01
N PHE A 43 -7.79 8.10 5.75
CA PHE A 43 -9.12 8.65 5.46
C PHE A 43 -9.76 9.31 6.68
N ILE A 44 -9.64 8.69 7.85
CA ILE A 44 -10.15 9.25 9.10
C ILE A 44 -9.31 10.47 9.45
N ASP A 45 -7.97 10.34 9.40
CA ASP A 45 -7.04 11.40 9.73
C ASP A 45 -7.29 12.68 8.91
N VAL A 46 -7.54 12.57 7.59
CA VAL A 46 -7.87 13.74 6.74
C VAL A 46 -9.18 14.41 7.19
N LEU A 47 -10.17 13.63 7.61
CA LEU A 47 -11.47 14.15 8.03
C LEU A 47 -11.40 14.86 9.39
N ILE A 48 -10.57 14.37 10.32
CA ILE A 48 -10.45 14.91 11.67
C ILE A 48 -9.28 15.89 11.84
N MET A 49 -8.44 16.05 10.81
CA MET A 49 -7.36 17.04 10.82
C MET A 49 -7.92 18.44 10.65
N ILE A 50 -7.49 19.34 11.53
CA ILE A 50 -7.92 20.75 11.48
C ILE A 50 -7.33 21.38 10.20
N PRO A 51 -8.14 22.03 9.34
CA PRO A 51 -7.71 22.49 8.02
C PRO A 51 -6.67 23.62 8.05
N THR A 52 -6.44 24.23 9.21
CA THR A 52 -5.38 25.23 9.43
C THR A 52 -4.00 24.61 9.63
N ILE A 53 -3.91 23.30 9.90
CA ILE A 53 -2.63 22.60 10.02
C ILE A 53 -2.06 22.40 8.61
N PRO A 54 -0.86 22.93 8.31
CA PRO A 54 -0.29 22.82 6.98
C PRO A 54 0.16 21.38 6.70
N VAL A 55 0.22 21.00 5.42
CA VAL A 55 0.76 19.69 5.03
C VAL A 55 2.26 19.61 5.38
N TYR A 56 3.02 20.67 5.12
CA TYR A 56 4.45 20.77 5.38
C TYR A 56 4.75 21.87 6.39
N ASP A 57 5.61 21.58 7.36
CA ASP A 57 6.08 22.53 8.35
C ASP A 57 7.54 22.22 8.74
N PRO A 58 8.52 23.01 8.27
CA PRO A 58 9.93 22.77 8.56
C PRO A 58 10.30 23.00 10.04
N ALA A 59 9.45 23.68 10.82
CA ALA A 59 9.68 23.86 12.26
C ALA A 59 9.41 22.58 13.06
N ASN A 60 8.59 21.67 12.53
CA ASN A 60 8.27 20.40 13.18
C ASN A 60 9.29 19.31 12.81
N LYS A 61 9.59 18.44 13.79
CA LYS A 61 10.41 17.25 13.53
C LYS A 61 9.72 16.38 12.47
N GLY A 62 10.42 16.10 11.38
CA GLY A 62 9.90 15.36 10.23
C GLY A 62 9.40 16.25 9.09
N GLY A 63 9.23 17.56 9.28
CA GLY A 63 8.91 18.51 8.21
C GLY A 63 7.43 18.58 7.82
N PHE A 64 6.53 18.03 8.64
CA PHE A 64 5.09 17.97 8.39
C PHE A 64 4.31 18.66 9.50
N GLY A 65 3.15 19.24 9.16
CA GLY A 65 2.30 19.87 10.17
C GLY A 65 1.76 18.86 11.18
N SER A 66 1.74 19.26 12.45
CA SER A 66 1.18 18.52 13.58
C SER A 66 0.33 19.43 14.45
N GLY A 67 -0.45 18.83 15.35
CA GLY A 67 -1.18 19.58 16.37
C GLY A 67 -0.25 20.34 17.33
N SER A 68 -0.82 21.34 18.00
CA SER A 68 -0.17 22.15 19.03
C SER A 68 -1.16 22.40 20.18
N PRO A 69 -0.73 22.95 21.33
CA PRO A 69 -1.67 23.30 22.41
C PRO A 69 -2.78 24.27 21.98
N THR A 70 -2.53 25.11 20.97
CA THR A 70 -3.53 26.03 20.40
C THR A 70 -4.38 25.39 19.31
N ILE A 71 -3.85 24.38 18.61
CA ILE A 71 -4.53 23.63 17.55
C ILE A 71 -4.50 22.15 17.93
N ASN A 72 -5.33 21.79 18.91
CA ASN A 72 -5.33 20.45 19.49
C ASN A 72 -6.01 19.45 18.54
N THR A 73 -5.27 18.44 18.10
CA THR A 73 -5.80 17.35 17.27
C THR A 73 -5.06 16.04 17.57
N PHE A 74 -5.77 14.93 17.40
CA PHE A 74 -5.20 13.58 17.42
C PHE A 74 -4.99 13.01 16.01
N ALA A 75 -5.30 13.80 14.97
CA ALA A 75 -5.11 13.41 13.58
C ALA A 75 -3.62 13.27 13.26
N THR A 76 -3.28 12.24 12.49
CA THR A 76 -1.92 12.09 11.96
C THR A 76 -1.84 12.60 10.53
N ASN A 77 -0.86 13.45 10.23
CA ASN A 77 -0.66 13.91 8.86
C ASN A 77 -0.35 12.70 7.93
N PRO A 78 -1.25 12.34 7.00
CA PRO A 78 -1.13 11.13 6.20
C PRO A 78 0.03 11.22 5.20
N VAL A 79 0.39 12.44 4.79
CA VAL A 79 1.56 12.73 3.97
C VAL A 79 2.81 12.44 4.81
N GLY A 80 2.91 13.02 6.01
CA GLY A 80 4.03 12.76 6.90
C GLY A 80 4.23 11.28 7.24
N LEU A 81 3.13 10.58 7.56
CA LEU A 81 3.15 9.15 7.89
C LEU A 81 3.63 8.29 6.71
N ARG A 82 3.27 8.65 5.48
CA ARG A 82 3.71 7.97 4.26
C ARG A 82 5.19 8.19 3.96
N SER A 83 5.73 9.37 4.32
CA SER A 83 7.13 9.71 4.10
C SER A 83 8.06 9.10 5.14
N CYS A 84 7.63 9.01 6.40
CA CYS A 84 8.46 8.52 7.51
C CYS A 84 8.61 7.00 7.48
N CYS A 85 7.51 6.29 7.25
CA CYS A 85 7.50 4.83 7.19
C CYS A 85 6.90 4.41 5.85
N ALA A 86 7.68 3.82 4.95
CA ALA A 86 7.10 3.17 3.78
C ALA A 86 6.20 2.02 4.26
N ALA A 87 4.98 1.90 3.70
CA ALA A 87 4.15 0.75 4.03
C ALA A 87 4.85 -0.54 3.63
N PRO A 88 4.77 -1.60 4.44
CA PRO A 88 5.40 -2.87 4.10
C PRO A 88 4.84 -3.36 2.76
N SER A 89 5.73 -3.61 1.80
CA SER A 89 5.38 -4.30 0.56
C SER A 89 5.06 -5.75 0.91
N ARG A 90 3.82 -6.18 0.68
CA ARG A 90 3.45 -7.58 0.89
C ARG A 90 3.57 -8.30 -0.44
N THR A 91 4.49 -9.25 -0.47
CA THR A 91 4.71 -10.11 -1.63
C THR A 91 4.09 -11.47 -1.36
N THR A 92 3.17 -11.89 -2.23
CA THR A 92 2.61 -13.25 -2.20
C THR A 92 3.16 -14.02 -3.39
N ALA A 93 3.71 -15.21 -3.13
CA ALA A 93 4.20 -16.16 -4.12
C ALA A 93 3.14 -17.21 -4.46
#